data_AF-A0A1Y2VWH8-F1
#
_entry.id   AF-A0A1Y2VWH8-F1
#
_cell.length_a   1.000
_cell.length_b   1.000
_cell.length_c   1.000
_cell.angle_alpha   90.00
_cell.angle_beta   90.00
_cell.angle_gamma   90.00
#
_symmetry.space_group_name_H-M   'P 1'
#
loop_
_entity.id
_entity.type
_entity.pdbx_description
1 polymer ?
#
loop_
_entity_poly.entity_id
_entity_poly.type
_entity_poly.pdbx_seq_one_letter_code
_entity_poly.pdbx_strand_id
1 'polypeptide(L)'
;MPNQHMGFREGEIFTWTEHLRIWRTFSIPQKQFEDMVVEEMSRIWDADPRSEGRTDKLNYVHPGATGGWLYDQAYDEIKAQWIEQGIWRDGWDNGHVGPRALDTWKHEEPLPWTRDEQAKPMGYEARFRPKFREEVVRKHEASRPIHQFHYQMQLEVSRLTGPDIGAEGLSQTPENLNTQAYDAVRLRWRERRIWDEEWGTLPGMAWKHEKPPLEYTDDEGSSVAGSAGEGEGLFGKLDDDDDDDGREQEGSGRVESWVWGVGGESGSEEDHQDSDRKRRRVDAKRAGESAQQSDFWEMRAEYA
;
A
#
# COMPACT_ATOMS: atom_id res chain seq x y z
N MET A 1 26.29 2.29 30.59
CA MET A 1 25.99 1.85 29.22
C MET A 1 26.03 3.09 28.33
N PRO A 2 27.04 3.25 27.45
CA PRO A 2 27.11 4.42 26.59
C PRO A 2 26.05 4.35 25.50
N ASN A 3 25.27 5.42 25.39
CA ASN A 3 24.22 5.65 24.41
C ASN A 3 24.85 5.62 23.00
N GLN A 4 24.54 4.61 22.18
CA GLN A 4 24.92 4.60 20.77
C GLN A 4 24.09 5.65 20.03
N HIS A 5 24.48 6.91 20.16
CA HIS A 5 24.20 7.88 19.12
C HIS A 5 24.81 7.33 17.83
N MET A 6 23.98 7.13 16.80
CA MET A 6 24.49 7.12 15.43
C MET A 6 25.15 8.48 15.22
N GLY A 7 26.45 8.55 15.48
CA GLY A 7 27.26 9.71 15.18
C GLY A 7 27.31 9.86 13.68
N PHE A 8 26.31 10.53 13.12
CA PHE A 8 26.44 11.16 11.82
C PHE A 8 27.67 12.06 11.92
N ARG A 9 28.73 11.71 11.19
CA ARG A 9 29.91 12.56 11.12
C ARG A 9 29.44 13.90 10.56
N GLU A 10 29.49 14.94 11.39
CA GLU A 10 29.32 16.33 10.95
C GLU A 10 30.36 16.58 9.84
N GLY A 11 29.94 16.47 8.57
CA GLY A 11 30.82 16.57 7.41
C GLY A 11 30.55 15.58 6.27
N GLU A 12 29.77 14.52 6.48
CA GLU A 12 29.26 13.73 5.35
C GLU A 12 28.09 14.50 4.71
N ILE A 13 28.42 15.28 3.67
CA ILE A 13 27.42 15.91 2.81
C ILE A 13 26.76 14.76 2.05
N PHE A 14 25.70 14.20 2.63
CA PHE A 14 24.83 13.28 1.93
C PHE A 14 24.29 14.04 0.72
N THR A 15 24.56 13.53 -0.46
CA THR A 15 24.16 14.23 -1.67
C THR A 15 22.63 14.27 -1.71
N TRP A 16 22.04 15.36 -2.19
CA TRP A 16 20.58 15.48 -2.33
C TRP A 16 19.97 14.29 -3.10
N THR A 17 20.71 13.71 -4.04
CA THR A 17 20.33 12.52 -4.80
C THR A 17 20.23 11.26 -3.94
N GLU A 18 21.13 11.06 -2.97
CA GLU A 18 21.00 9.96 -2.02
C GLU A 18 19.84 10.20 -1.05
N HIS A 19 19.60 11.45 -0.63
CA HIS A 19 18.45 11.78 0.21
C HIS A 19 17.14 11.45 -0.50
N LEU A 20 17.03 11.79 -1.79
CA LEU A 20 15.87 11.43 -2.64
C LEU A 20 15.72 9.91 -2.79
N ARG A 21 16.83 9.17 -2.93
CA ARG A 21 16.77 7.69 -2.98
C ARG A 21 16.21 7.11 -1.71
N ILE A 22 16.70 7.53 -0.54
CA ILE A 22 16.17 7.09 0.77
C ILE A 22 14.71 7.54 0.92
N TRP A 23 14.36 8.75 0.51
CA TRP A 23 13.00 9.24 0.63
C TRP A 23 11.99 8.42 -0.17
N ARG A 24 12.39 7.92 -1.34
CA ARG A 24 11.51 7.10 -2.17
C ARG A 24 11.26 5.72 -1.57
N THR A 25 12.22 5.16 -0.84
CA THR A 25 12.03 3.83 -0.23
C THR A 25 10.94 3.82 0.84
N PHE A 26 10.60 4.95 1.47
CA PHE A 26 9.48 4.99 2.43
C PHE A 26 8.12 4.68 1.80
N SER A 27 7.99 4.83 0.48
CA SER A 27 6.72 4.62 -0.22
C SER A 27 6.61 3.27 -0.95
N ILE A 28 7.60 2.38 -0.81
CA ILE A 28 7.56 1.04 -1.40
C ILE A 28 6.72 0.08 -0.54
N PRO A 29 6.15 -0.99 -1.11
CA PRO A 29 5.31 -1.94 -0.37
C PRO A 29 5.97 -2.52 0.88
N GLN A 30 7.24 -2.95 0.78
CA GLN A 30 7.97 -3.50 1.92
C GLN A 30 7.99 -2.55 3.11
N LYS A 31 8.46 -1.32 2.88
CA LYS A 31 8.67 -0.37 3.96
C LYS A 31 7.35 0.05 4.61
N GLN A 32 6.30 0.26 3.80
CA GLN A 32 4.96 0.52 4.30
C GLN A 32 4.46 -0.60 5.22
N PHE A 33 4.60 -1.84 4.76
CA PHE A 33 4.13 -3.00 5.49
C PHE A 33 4.88 -3.14 6.83
N GLU A 34 6.21 -3.04 6.82
CA GLU A 34 7.03 -3.08 8.04
C GLU A 34 6.66 -1.97 9.03
N ASP A 35 6.50 -0.73 8.55
CA ASP A 35 6.13 0.39 9.41
C ASP A 35 4.69 0.25 9.98
N MET A 36 3.79 -0.42 9.25
CA MET A 36 2.46 -0.79 9.77
C MET A 36 2.55 -1.88 10.84
N VAL A 37 3.39 -2.89 10.64
CA VAL A 37 3.60 -3.96 11.63
C VAL A 37 4.18 -3.38 12.92
N VAL A 38 5.18 -2.50 12.85
CA VAL A 38 5.79 -1.88 14.05
C VAL A 38 4.79 -1.03 14.85
N GLU A 39 3.92 -0.29 14.16
CA GLU A 39 2.85 0.45 14.83
C GLU A 39 1.83 -0.47 15.48
N GLU A 40 1.46 -1.55 14.80
CA GLU A 40 0.52 -2.52 15.35
C GLU A 40 1.12 -3.29 16.53
N MET A 41 2.43 -3.60 16.49
CA MET A 41 3.16 -4.12 17.65
C MET A 41 3.13 -3.14 18.82
N SER A 42 3.34 -1.85 18.55
CA SER A 42 3.25 -0.79 19.59
C SER A 42 1.86 -0.78 20.22
N ARG A 43 0.82 -0.87 19.39
CA ARG A 43 -0.58 -0.88 19.82
C ARG A 43 -0.91 -2.11 20.66
N ILE A 44 -0.56 -3.31 20.19
CA ILE A 44 -0.82 -4.56 20.91
C ILE A 44 -0.08 -4.54 22.25
N TRP A 45 1.16 -4.04 22.28
CA TRP A 45 1.91 -3.87 23.52
C TRP A 45 1.19 -2.94 24.50
N ASP A 46 0.76 -1.75 24.05
CA ASP A 46 0.09 -0.76 24.90
C ASP A 46 -1.29 -1.23 25.39
N ALA A 47 -1.95 -2.11 24.63
CA ALA A 47 -3.23 -2.70 25.00
C ALA A 47 -3.10 -3.91 25.96
N ASP A 48 -1.92 -4.52 26.09
CA ASP A 48 -1.71 -5.65 27.00
C ASP A 48 -1.57 -5.14 28.45
N PRO A 49 -2.49 -5.46 29.37
CA PRO A 49 -2.38 -5.02 30.76
C PRO A 49 -1.12 -5.55 31.47
N ARG A 50 -0.48 -6.60 30.95
CA ARG A 50 0.79 -7.12 31.48
C ARG A 50 1.99 -6.25 31.12
N SER A 51 1.84 -5.35 30.16
CA SER A 51 2.88 -4.39 29.79
C SER A 51 2.92 -3.19 30.74
N GLU A 52 1.90 -3.01 31.59
CA GLU A 52 1.84 -1.92 32.56
C GLU A 52 3.02 -1.99 33.53
N GLY A 53 3.81 -0.91 33.60
CA GLY A 53 5.03 -0.83 34.42
C GLY A 53 6.28 -1.48 33.82
N ARG A 54 6.18 -2.12 32.65
CA ARG A 54 7.36 -2.59 31.90
C ARG A 54 8.01 -1.43 31.13
N THR A 55 9.32 -1.29 31.28
CA THR A 55 10.10 -0.23 30.60
C THR A 55 10.84 -0.73 29.36
N ASP A 56 10.73 -2.01 29.05
CA ASP A 56 11.44 -2.68 27.96
C ASP A 56 10.67 -2.71 26.64
N LYS A 57 9.66 -1.85 26.45
CA LYS A 57 8.89 -1.71 25.19
C LYS A 57 9.79 -1.63 23.96
N LEU A 58 10.88 -0.86 24.04
CA LEU A 58 11.83 -0.68 22.94
C LEU A 58 12.55 -1.98 22.53
N ASN A 59 12.66 -2.97 23.41
CA ASN A 59 13.27 -4.26 23.08
C ASN A 59 12.32 -5.15 22.28
N TYR A 60 11.01 -4.97 22.43
CA TYR A 60 9.99 -5.78 21.75
C TYR A 60 9.43 -5.09 20.52
N VAL A 61 9.34 -3.76 20.55
CA VAL A 61 8.80 -2.96 19.46
C VAL A 61 9.93 -2.25 18.75
N HIS A 62 10.70 -3.04 18.00
CA HIS A 62 11.79 -2.54 17.19
C HIS A 62 11.60 -2.99 15.73
N PRO A 63 11.87 -2.16 14.71
CA PRO A 63 11.74 -2.53 13.30
C PRO A 63 12.53 -3.78 12.90
N GLY A 64 13.64 -4.06 13.59
CA GLY A 64 14.46 -5.25 13.40
C GLY A 64 14.12 -6.44 14.32
N ALA A 65 13.12 -6.32 15.20
CA ALA A 65 12.65 -7.44 16.01
C ALA A 65 11.75 -8.34 15.16
N THR A 66 12.36 -9.24 14.41
CA THR A 66 11.63 -10.22 13.60
C THR A 66 11.37 -11.48 14.40
N GLY A 67 10.12 -11.93 14.41
CA GLY A 67 9.67 -13.15 15.10
C GLY A 67 9.32 -12.97 16.57
N GLY A 68 8.52 -13.91 17.09
CA GLY A 68 7.98 -13.87 18.44
C GLY A 68 6.53 -13.42 18.45
N TRP A 69 5.80 -13.75 19.52
CA TRP A 69 4.33 -13.68 19.54
C TRP A 69 3.75 -12.32 19.18
N LEU A 70 4.40 -11.22 19.60
CA LEU A 70 3.91 -9.86 19.34
C LEU A 70 4.07 -9.47 17.87
N TYR A 71 5.24 -9.77 17.30
CA TYR A 71 5.51 -9.55 15.89
C TYR A 71 4.58 -10.40 15.03
N ASP A 72 4.46 -11.70 15.35
CA ASP A 72 3.64 -12.64 14.59
C ASP A 72 2.16 -12.21 14.59
N GLN A 73 1.65 -11.77 15.74
CA GLN A 73 0.28 -11.25 15.84
C GLN A 73 0.08 -9.95 15.05
N ALA A 74 0.98 -8.97 15.20
CA ALA A 74 0.90 -7.71 14.46
C ALA A 74 1.00 -7.94 12.95
N TYR A 75 1.91 -8.82 12.53
CA TYR A 75 2.08 -9.22 11.14
C TYR A 75 0.80 -9.82 10.57
N ASP A 76 0.20 -10.79 11.27
CA ASP A 76 -1.03 -11.44 10.82
C ASP A 76 -2.20 -10.45 10.71
N GLU A 77 -2.33 -9.51 11.66
CA GLU A 77 -3.35 -8.47 11.63
C GLU A 77 -3.17 -7.52 10.44
N ILE A 78 -1.96 -7.01 10.18
CA ILE A 78 -1.68 -6.14 9.03
C ILE A 78 -1.81 -6.89 7.70
N LYS A 79 -1.33 -8.13 7.63
CA LYS A 79 -1.50 -8.99 6.46
C LYS A 79 -2.98 -9.23 6.14
N ALA A 80 -3.80 -9.52 7.15
CA ALA A 80 -5.24 -9.68 6.97
C ALA A 80 -5.89 -8.42 6.38
N GLN A 81 -5.53 -7.23 6.87
CA GLN A 81 -6.00 -5.96 6.33
C GLN A 81 -5.59 -5.76 4.86
N TRP A 82 -4.37 -6.14 4.48
CA TRP A 82 -3.90 -6.04 3.10
C TRP A 82 -4.58 -7.05 2.18
N ILE A 83 -4.92 -8.24 2.68
CA ILE A 83 -5.73 -9.24 1.96
C ILE A 83 -7.13 -8.71 1.72
N GLU A 84 -7.78 -8.15 2.75
CA GLU A 84 -9.13 -7.60 2.67
C GLU A 84 -9.24 -6.48 1.62
N GLN A 85 -8.26 -5.57 1.60
CA GLN A 85 -8.19 -4.50 0.61
C GLN A 85 -7.87 -5.01 -0.80
N GLY A 86 -7.43 -6.25 -0.95
CA GLY A 86 -7.00 -6.84 -2.21
C GLY A 86 -5.60 -6.37 -2.65
N ILE A 87 -4.78 -5.86 -1.72
CA ILE A 87 -3.40 -5.40 -1.97
C ILE A 87 -2.42 -6.56 -1.89
N TRP A 88 -2.66 -7.50 -0.98
CA TRP A 88 -1.78 -8.66 -0.77
C TRP A 88 -1.61 -9.48 -2.04
N ARG A 89 -0.37 -9.82 -2.39
CA ARG A 89 -0.02 -10.65 -3.56
C ARG A 89 0.31 -12.06 -3.11
N ASP A 90 -0.14 -13.06 -3.87
CA ASP A 90 0.16 -14.48 -3.59
C ASP A 90 1.68 -14.76 -3.56
N GLY A 91 2.46 -14.01 -4.35
CA GLY A 91 3.91 -14.13 -4.40
C GLY A 91 4.65 -13.70 -3.12
N TRP A 92 3.98 -13.01 -2.20
CA TRP A 92 4.55 -12.57 -0.93
C TRP A 92 4.57 -13.68 0.14
N ASP A 93 3.85 -14.79 -0.07
CA ASP A 93 3.79 -15.91 0.86
C ASP A 93 4.89 -16.97 0.66
N ASN A 94 5.75 -16.80 -0.34
CA ASN A 94 6.74 -17.81 -0.77
C ASN A 94 7.99 -17.88 0.14
N GLY A 95 7.80 -18.12 1.43
CA GLY A 95 8.88 -18.32 2.40
C GLY A 95 9.52 -17.04 2.93
N HIS A 96 8.97 -15.88 2.58
CA HIS A 96 9.33 -14.59 3.16
C HIS A 96 8.17 -14.05 3.99
N VAL A 97 8.50 -13.31 5.05
CA VAL A 97 7.53 -12.69 5.94
C VAL A 97 7.13 -11.33 5.36
N GLY A 98 6.53 -11.33 4.17
CA GLY A 98 5.92 -10.16 3.54
C GLY A 98 6.55 -9.67 2.23
N PRO A 99 6.16 -8.46 1.77
CA PRO A 99 6.70 -7.84 0.56
C PRO A 99 8.22 -7.63 0.61
N ARG A 100 8.88 -7.77 -0.55
CA ARG A 100 10.32 -7.55 -0.73
C ARG A 100 10.63 -6.14 -1.23
N ALA A 101 11.89 -5.74 -1.10
CA ALA A 101 12.36 -4.39 -1.46
C ALA A 101 12.15 -4.04 -2.94
N LEU A 102 12.11 -5.05 -3.80
CA LEU A 102 11.92 -4.91 -5.25
C LEU A 102 10.49 -5.19 -5.69
N ASP A 103 9.59 -5.52 -4.76
CA ASP A 103 8.19 -5.72 -5.11
C ASP A 103 7.52 -4.37 -5.35
N THR A 104 6.64 -4.33 -6.34
CA THR A 104 5.89 -3.14 -6.75
C THR A 104 4.45 -3.18 -6.23
N TRP A 105 3.81 -2.02 -6.13
CA TRP A 105 2.39 -1.97 -5.83
C TRP A 105 1.56 -2.63 -6.93
N LYS A 106 0.41 -3.19 -6.57
CA LYS A 106 -0.49 -3.80 -7.57
C LYS A 106 -0.89 -2.82 -8.66
N HIS A 107 -1.09 -1.55 -8.32
CA HIS A 107 -1.48 -0.55 -9.32
C HIS A 107 -0.36 -0.13 -10.28
N GLU A 108 0.90 -0.43 -9.98
CA GLU A 108 2.03 -0.18 -10.89
C GLU A 108 2.09 -1.22 -12.02
N GLU A 109 1.49 -2.39 -11.83
CA GLU A 109 1.42 -3.39 -12.88
C GLU A 109 0.36 -3.01 -13.91
N PRO A 110 0.60 -3.25 -15.21
CA PRO A 110 -0.44 -3.08 -16.21
C PRO A 110 -1.67 -3.93 -15.87
N LEU A 111 -2.86 -3.37 -16.06
CA LEU A 111 -4.10 -4.13 -15.88
C LEU A 111 -4.10 -5.37 -16.80
N PRO A 112 -4.64 -6.52 -16.38
CA PRO A 112 -4.50 -7.78 -17.12
C PRO A 112 -4.91 -7.69 -18.60
N TRP A 113 -5.95 -6.90 -18.92
CA TRP A 113 -6.41 -6.74 -20.30
C TRP A 113 -5.53 -5.80 -21.14
N THR A 114 -4.79 -4.87 -20.53
CA THR A 114 -3.88 -4.01 -21.30
C THR A 114 -2.70 -4.77 -21.91
N ARG A 115 -2.36 -5.94 -21.36
CA ARG A 115 -1.25 -6.78 -21.84
C ARG A 115 -1.65 -7.68 -23.01
N ASP A 116 -2.87 -8.20 -22.98
CA ASP A 116 -3.32 -9.28 -23.88
C ASP A 116 -4.42 -8.86 -24.88
N GLU A 117 -4.97 -7.65 -24.80
CA GLU A 117 -5.92 -7.14 -25.83
C GLU A 117 -5.24 -6.94 -27.20
N GLN A 118 -3.91 -7.02 -27.29
CA GLN A 118 -3.19 -7.13 -28.57
C GLN A 118 -3.01 -8.57 -29.07
N ALA A 119 -3.27 -9.59 -28.24
CA ALA A 119 -2.91 -10.98 -28.54
C ALA A 119 -4.08 -11.96 -28.34
N LYS A 120 -4.98 -11.93 -29.33
CA LYS A 120 -5.92 -12.99 -29.77
C LYS A 120 -7.39 -12.74 -29.45
N PRO A 121 -8.24 -12.76 -30.51
CA PRO A 121 -9.66 -12.82 -30.32
C PRO A 121 -9.97 -14.29 -29.97
N MET A 122 -10.22 -14.60 -28.69
CA MET A 122 -10.54 -15.97 -28.27
C MET A 122 -11.62 -15.98 -27.18
N GLY A 123 -12.86 -16.28 -27.57
CA GLY A 123 -13.95 -16.77 -26.72
C GLY A 123 -14.49 -15.81 -25.65
N TYR A 124 -15.42 -14.93 -26.05
CA TYR A 124 -15.57 -13.56 -25.55
C TYR A 124 -16.68 -13.29 -24.54
N GLU A 125 -17.59 -14.21 -24.22
CA GLU A 125 -18.83 -13.77 -23.54
C GLU A 125 -18.84 -13.94 -22.02
N ALA A 126 -17.94 -14.74 -21.43
CA ALA A 126 -18.01 -15.03 -19.99
C ALA A 126 -17.14 -14.13 -19.09
N ARG A 127 -16.05 -13.55 -19.60
CA ARG A 127 -15.08 -12.76 -18.79
C ARG A 127 -15.29 -11.23 -18.84
N PHE A 128 -16.20 -10.74 -19.69
CA PHE A 128 -16.48 -9.30 -19.85
C PHE A 128 -17.77 -8.86 -19.17
N ARG A 129 -18.11 -9.43 -18.01
CA ARG A 129 -19.16 -8.82 -17.19
C ARG A 129 -18.61 -7.48 -16.63
N PRO A 130 -19.29 -6.34 -16.81
CA PRO A 130 -18.83 -5.04 -16.32
C PRO A 130 -18.40 -5.07 -14.84
N LYS A 131 -19.15 -5.82 -14.02
CA LYS A 131 -18.85 -6.02 -12.58
C LYS A 131 -17.46 -6.62 -12.31
N PHE A 132 -16.97 -7.50 -13.18
CA PHE A 132 -15.64 -8.10 -13.02
C PHE A 132 -14.53 -7.07 -13.29
N ARG A 133 -14.70 -6.23 -14.32
CA ARG A 133 -13.74 -5.15 -14.63
C ARG A 133 -13.64 -4.15 -13.49
N GLU A 134 -14.78 -3.70 -12.96
CA GLU A 134 -14.83 -2.77 -11.83
C GLU A 134 -14.15 -3.35 -10.58
N GLU A 135 -14.39 -4.62 -10.25
CA GLU A 135 -13.75 -5.24 -9.10
C GLU A 135 -12.22 -5.36 -9.27
N VAL A 136 -11.75 -5.71 -10.48
CA VAL A 136 -10.33 -5.77 -10.78
C VAL A 136 -9.68 -4.39 -10.67
N VAL A 137 -10.30 -3.35 -11.26
CA VAL A 137 -9.80 -1.96 -11.13
C VAL A 137 -9.78 -1.53 -9.67
N ARG A 138 -10.86 -1.79 -8.91
CA ARG A 138 -10.92 -1.44 -7.48
C ARG A 138 -9.79 -2.08 -6.67
N LYS A 139 -9.53 -3.38 -6.88
CA LYS A 139 -8.45 -4.10 -6.19
C LYS A 139 -7.07 -3.63 -6.62
N HIS A 140 -6.91 -3.31 -7.90
CA HIS A 140 -5.68 -2.77 -8.46
C HIS A 140 -5.37 -1.41 -7.82
N GLU A 141 -6.33 -0.49 -7.87
CA GLU A 141 -6.21 0.87 -7.33
C GLU A 141 -6.20 0.95 -5.80
N ALA A 142 -6.62 -0.10 -5.08
CA ALA A 142 -6.62 -0.14 -3.62
C ALA A 142 -5.24 0.18 -3.02
N SER A 143 -4.17 -0.10 -3.76
CA SER A 143 -2.79 0.19 -3.35
C SER A 143 -2.33 1.64 -3.59
N ARG A 144 -3.18 2.51 -4.16
CA ARG A 144 -2.87 3.94 -4.35
C ARG A 144 -2.90 4.69 -3.02
N PRO A 145 -2.13 5.80 -2.88
CA PRO A 145 -2.07 6.57 -1.63
C PRO A 145 -3.45 7.00 -1.11
N ILE A 146 -4.32 7.55 -1.98
CA ILE A 146 -5.64 8.02 -1.55
C ILE A 146 -6.55 6.90 -1.02
N HIS A 147 -6.50 5.72 -1.63
CA HIS A 147 -7.29 4.57 -1.19
C HIS A 147 -6.75 4.01 0.13
N GLN A 148 -5.42 3.91 0.28
CA GLN A 148 -4.77 3.54 1.53
C GLN A 148 -5.14 4.49 2.67
N PHE A 149 -5.07 5.80 2.40
CA PHE A 149 -5.37 6.82 3.40
C PHE A 149 -6.84 6.77 3.84
N HIS A 150 -7.78 6.66 2.90
CA HIS A 150 -9.21 6.52 3.23
C HIS A 150 -9.49 5.26 4.05
N TYR A 151 -8.86 4.13 3.71
CA TYR A 151 -9.01 2.90 4.47
C TYR A 151 -8.52 3.06 5.91
N GLN A 152 -7.31 3.62 6.10
CA GLN A 152 -6.76 3.86 7.44
C GLN A 152 -7.59 4.86 8.24
N MET A 153 -8.15 5.88 7.59
CA MET A 153 -9.06 6.85 8.21
C MET A 153 -10.33 6.16 8.70
N GLN A 154 -10.95 5.30 7.89
CA GLN A 154 -12.13 4.53 8.30
C GLN A 154 -11.82 3.61 9.49
N LEU A 155 -10.66 2.95 9.47
CA LEU A 155 -10.22 2.12 10.59
C LEU A 155 -10.04 2.94 11.87
N GLU A 156 -9.48 4.14 11.76
CA GLU A 156 -9.29 5.05 12.89
C GLU A 156 -10.62 5.60 13.41
N VAL A 157 -11.57 5.93 12.54
CA VAL A 157 -12.95 6.31 12.95
C VAL A 157 -13.62 5.17 13.71
N SER A 158 -13.53 3.93 13.21
CA SER A 158 -14.07 2.75 13.91
C SER A 158 -13.43 2.56 15.29
N ARG A 159 -12.13 2.83 15.41
CA ARG A 159 -11.40 2.78 16.70
C ARG A 159 -11.87 3.87 17.66
N LEU A 160 -11.99 5.11 17.19
CA LEU A 160 -12.46 6.24 17.99
C LEU A 160 -13.93 6.09 18.39
N THR A 161 -14.72 5.39 17.58
CA THR A 161 -16.14 5.15 17.87
C THR A 161 -16.30 4.16 19.02
N GLY A 162 -15.51 3.09 19.07
CA GLY A 162 -15.42 2.12 20.17
C GLY A 162 -16.75 1.46 20.62
N PRO A 163 -16.71 0.29 21.28
CA PRO A 163 -17.92 -0.29 21.88
C PRO A 163 -18.33 0.41 23.19
N ASP A 164 -17.41 1.13 23.86
CA ASP A 164 -17.61 1.66 25.22
C ASP A 164 -18.15 3.10 25.29
N ILE A 165 -18.36 3.79 24.15
CA ILE A 165 -18.97 5.14 24.11
C ILE A 165 -20.51 5.08 24.29
N GLY A 166 -21.00 4.00 24.91
CA GLY A 166 -22.42 3.78 25.17
C GLY A 166 -22.97 4.39 26.47
N ALA A 167 -22.13 4.82 27.41
CA ALA A 167 -22.61 5.08 28.78
C ALA A 167 -22.42 6.50 29.32
N GLU A 168 -21.26 7.15 29.17
CA GLU A 168 -21.01 8.41 29.90
C GLU A 168 -20.31 9.46 29.04
N GLY A 169 -21.13 10.21 28.31
CA GLY A 169 -21.06 11.68 28.30
C GLY A 169 -19.82 12.30 27.67
N LEU A 170 -19.83 12.45 26.35
CA LEU A 170 -19.74 13.73 25.64
C LEU A 170 -20.00 13.42 24.15
N SER A 171 -21.02 14.06 23.58
CA SER A 171 -21.46 13.88 22.19
C SER A 171 -20.36 14.36 21.24
N GLN A 172 -19.41 13.49 20.90
CA GLN A 172 -18.56 13.72 19.74
C GLN A 172 -19.45 13.59 18.50
N THR A 173 -19.62 14.69 17.77
CA THR A 173 -20.34 14.65 16.49
C THR A 173 -19.52 13.82 15.51
N PRO A 174 -20.16 13.10 14.56
CA PRO A 174 -19.45 12.34 13.53
C PRO A 174 -18.40 13.17 12.75
N GLU A 175 -18.64 14.48 12.59
CA GLU A 175 -17.72 15.43 11.96
C GLU A 175 -16.40 15.59 12.74
N ASN A 176 -16.47 15.56 14.07
CA ASN A 176 -15.29 15.65 14.93
C ASN A 176 -14.46 14.36 14.85
N LEU A 177 -15.11 13.19 14.80
CA LEU A 177 -14.43 11.89 14.66
C LEU A 177 -13.65 11.79 13.36
N ASN A 178 -14.25 12.19 12.23
CA ASN A 178 -13.57 12.18 10.93
C ASN A 178 -12.36 13.11 10.92
N THR A 179 -12.46 14.29 11.54
CA THR A 179 -11.35 15.25 11.63
C THR A 179 -10.20 14.69 12.47
N GLN A 180 -10.50 14.13 13.65
CA GLN A 180 -9.49 13.49 14.51
C GLN A 180 -8.82 12.30 13.82
N ALA A 181 -9.61 11.43 13.16
CA ALA A 181 -9.09 10.30 12.41
C ALA A 181 -8.18 10.74 11.25
N TYR A 182 -8.59 11.76 10.50
CA TYR A 182 -7.79 12.36 9.44
C TYR A 182 -6.45 12.87 9.98
N ASP A 183 -6.46 13.66 11.06
CA ASP A 183 -5.25 14.25 11.64
C ASP A 183 -4.31 13.16 12.17
N ALA A 184 -4.85 12.12 12.81
CA ALA A 184 -4.08 10.99 13.31
C ALA A 184 -3.42 10.17 12.18
N VAL A 185 -4.15 9.87 11.11
CA VAL A 185 -3.59 9.16 9.95
C VAL A 185 -2.55 10.02 9.24
N ARG A 186 -2.83 11.31 9.03
CA ARG A 186 -1.88 12.23 8.39
C ARG A 186 -0.59 12.39 9.21
N LEU A 187 -0.70 12.50 10.53
CA LEU A 187 0.46 12.60 11.42
C LEU A 187 1.34 11.35 11.30
N ARG A 188 0.75 10.14 11.36
CA ARG A 188 1.47 8.87 11.15
C ARG A 188 2.18 8.83 9.81
N TRP A 189 1.52 9.25 8.74
CA TRP A 189 2.12 9.30 7.39
C TRP A 189 3.29 10.30 7.31
N ARG A 190 3.23 11.43 8.03
CA ARG A 190 4.34 12.39 8.12
C ARG A 190 5.51 11.82 8.91
N GLU A 191 5.26 11.15 10.03
CA GLU A 191 6.29 10.51 10.87
C GLU A 191 7.05 9.43 10.09
N ARG A 192 6.33 8.61 9.31
CA ARG A 192 6.91 7.61 8.40
C ARG A 192 7.52 8.18 7.12
N ARG A 193 7.50 9.50 6.94
CA ARG A 193 8.00 10.20 5.73
C ARG A 193 7.28 9.81 4.42
N ILE A 194 6.07 9.29 4.53
CA ILE A 194 5.23 8.89 3.39
C ILE A 194 4.49 10.09 2.82
N TRP A 195 3.99 10.96 3.70
CA TRP A 195 3.20 12.14 3.34
C TRP A 195 3.99 13.10 2.44
N ASP A 196 3.49 13.36 1.24
CA ASP A 196 4.05 14.36 0.34
C ASP A 196 3.44 15.73 0.63
N GLU A 197 4.28 16.74 0.87
CA GLU A 197 3.81 18.11 1.13
C GLU A 197 3.16 18.73 -0.10
N GLU A 198 3.48 18.24 -1.31
CA GLU A 198 2.84 18.67 -2.56
C GLU A 198 1.37 18.24 -2.66
N TRP A 199 0.94 17.24 -1.88
CA TRP A 199 -0.45 16.78 -1.89
C TRP A 199 -1.43 17.77 -1.22
N GLY A 200 -0.94 18.68 -0.39
CA GLY A 200 -1.79 19.67 0.29
C GLY A 200 -2.66 19.03 1.39
N THR A 201 -3.98 18.93 1.18
CA THR A 201 -4.94 18.42 2.17
C THR A 201 -5.22 16.93 2.03
N LEU A 202 -5.26 16.38 0.82
CA LEU A 202 -5.52 14.95 0.61
C LEU A 202 -4.39 14.35 -0.21
N PRO A 203 -3.99 13.10 0.08
CA PRO A 203 -2.97 12.44 -0.72
C PRO A 203 -3.40 12.33 -2.19
N GLY A 204 -2.43 12.42 -3.10
CA GLY A 204 -2.65 12.26 -4.52
C GLY A 204 -2.86 10.79 -4.95
N MET A 205 -2.87 10.58 -6.27
CA MET A 205 -3.05 9.25 -6.88
C MET A 205 -1.76 8.44 -7.04
N ALA A 206 -0.59 9.10 -6.94
CA ALA A 206 0.72 8.50 -7.19
C ALA A 206 1.60 8.58 -5.95
N TRP A 207 2.36 7.51 -5.69
CA TRP A 207 3.35 7.50 -4.62
C TRP A 207 4.56 8.38 -4.94
N LYS A 208 5.31 8.78 -3.91
CA LYS A 208 6.53 9.59 -4.09
C LYS A 208 7.59 8.93 -4.98
N HIS A 209 7.73 7.60 -4.90
CA HIS A 209 8.68 6.87 -5.74
C HIS A 209 8.26 6.75 -7.21
N GLU A 210 6.97 6.94 -7.51
CA GLU A 210 6.43 6.89 -8.88
C GLU A 210 6.62 8.20 -9.63
N LYS A 211 6.79 9.32 -8.92
CA LYS A 211 7.10 10.60 -9.55
C LYS A 211 8.44 10.46 -10.29
N PRO A 212 8.59 11.00 -11.51
CA PRO A 212 9.91 11.05 -12.14
C PRO A 212 10.88 11.78 -11.19
N PRO A 213 12.16 11.37 -11.10
CA PRO A 213 13.15 12.23 -10.46
C PRO A 213 13.02 13.60 -11.13
N LEU A 214 12.83 14.66 -10.35
CA LEU A 214 12.93 16.02 -10.89
C LEU A 214 14.33 16.10 -11.50
N GLU A 215 14.38 16.06 -12.83
CA GLU A 215 15.60 16.32 -13.58
C GLU A 215 15.87 17.78 -13.30
N TYR A 216 16.80 18.03 -12.37
CA TYR A 216 17.35 19.36 -12.20
C TYR A 216 18.04 19.67 -13.52
N THR A 217 17.35 20.36 -14.41
CA THR A 217 18.05 21.13 -15.41
C THR A 217 18.85 22.14 -14.62
N ASP A 218 20.18 22.07 -14.71
CA ASP A 218 21.12 23.05 -14.14
C ASP A 218 20.97 24.40 -14.86
N ASP A 219 19.74 24.92 -14.95
CA ASP A 219 19.39 26.17 -15.64
C ASP A 219 19.50 27.37 -14.70
N GLU A 220 20.28 27.24 -13.62
CA GLU A 220 20.73 28.35 -12.77
C GLU A 220 22.05 28.97 -13.30
N GLY A 221 22.17 29.08 -14.63
CA GLY A 221 23.34 29.61 -15.31
C GLY A 221 23.09 30.75 -16.31
N SER A 222 21.83 31.10 -16.63
CA SER A 222 21.53 32.10 -17.66
C SER A 222 20.81 33.33 -17.11
N SER A 223 21.43 34.00 -16.13
CA SER A 223 21.02 35.33 -15.67
C SER A 223 22.15 36.36 -15.77
N VAL A 224 22.72 36.53 -16.97
CA VAL A 224 23.49 37.71 -17.45
C VAL A 224 23.44 37.62 -19.00
N ALA A 225 23.03 38.57 -19.84
CA ALA A 225 22.81 40.00 -19.77
C ALA A 225 21.70 40.37 -20.78
N GLY A 226 21.07 41.52 -20.57
CA GLY A 226 19.88 41.95 -21.30
C GLY A 226 20.06 42.18 -22.80
N SER A 227 18.90 42.23 -23.47
CA SER A 227 18.71 43.14 -24.61
C SER A 227 17.24 43.44 -24.73
N ALA A 228 16.89 44.70 -24.48
CA ALA A 228 15.70 45.30 -25.04
C ALA A 228 15.73 45.13 -26.57
N GLY A 229 14.61 44.73 -27.15
CA GLY A 229 14.47 44.51 -28.58
C GLY A 229 13.03 44.18 -28.91
N GLU A 230 12.25 45.23 -29.13
CA GLU A 230 10.93 45.20 -29.75
C GLU A 230 11.01 44.44 -31.08
N GLY A 231 10.04 43.57 -31.35
CA GLY A 231 9.98 42.78 -32.58
C GLY A 231 8.64 42.08 -32.74
N GLU A 232 7.65 42.84 -33.22
CA GLU A 232 6.42 42.30 -33.81
C GLU A 232 6.76 41.40 -35.00
N GLY A 233 6.12 40.24 -35.13
CA GLY A 233 6.32 39.40 -36.32
C GLY A 233 5.50 38.10 -36.35
N LEU A 234 4.48 38.12 -37.21
CA LEU A 234 3.95 37.01 -38.04
C LEU A 234 3.65 35.67 -37.31
N PHE A 235 2.39 35.33 -37.06
CA PHE A 235 1.47 34.73 -38.05
C PHE A 235 2.19 33.79 -39.06
N GLY A 236 2.36 32.53 -38.66
CA GLY A 236 2.80 31.43 -39.50
C GLY A 236 1.84 30.25 -39.35
N LYS A 237 1.00 30.09 -40.36
CA LYS A 237 0.05 29.02 -40.61
C LYS A 237 0.83 27.84 -41.23
N LEU A 238 0.63 26.62 -40.76
CA LEU A 238 0.96 25.36 -41.44
C LEU A 238 -0.11 24.37 -40.97
N ASP A 239 -1.13 24.05 -41.78
CA ASP A 239 -1.13 23.10 -42.92
C ASP A 239 -0.76 21.71 -42.38
N ASP A 240 -1.75 20.85 -42.09
CA ASP A 240 -2.44 19.95 -43.05
C ASP A 240 -1.45 19.15 -43.88
N ASP A 241 -1.46 17.83 -43.69
CA ASP A 241 -0.91 16.71 -44.49
C ASP A 241 -0.57 15.57 -43.50
N ASP A 242 -0.74 14.28 -43.72
CA ASP A 242 -1.55 13.43 -44.59
C ASP A 242 -1.21 11.99 -44.11
N ASP A 243 -2.13 11.05 -44.31
CA ASP A 243 -1.90 9.64 -44.64
C ASP A 243 -0.72 8.85 -43.99
N ASP A 244 -1.04 7.79 -43.23
CA ASP A 244 -0.37 6.50 -43.48
C ASP A 244 -1.22 5.30 -42.99
N ASP A 245 -1.27 4.32 -43.87
CA ASP A 245 -2.27 3.29 -43.96
C ASP A 245 -1.57 1.93 -43.85
N GLY A 246 -1.96 1.18 -42.82
CA GLY A 246 -2.04 -0.28 -42.88
C GLY A 246 -0.73 -1.07 -42.87
N ARG A 247 -0.60 -1.97 -41.89
CA ARG A 247 -0.21 -3.36 -42.21
C ARG A 247 -0.57 -4.33 -41.08
N GLU A 248 -1.64 -5.07 -41.30
CA GLU A 248 -1.90 -6.34 -40.62
C GLU A 248 -0.83 -7.37 -41.01
N GLN A 249 -0.22 -8.03 -40.03
CA GLN A 249 0.48 -9.30 -40.23
C GLN A 249 -0.04 -10.31 -39.22
N GLU A 250 -0.82 -11.26 -39.72
CA GLU A 250 -1.23 -12.46 -39.02
C GLU A 250 -0.04 -13.39 -38.83
N GLY A 251 0.31 -13.66 -37.56
CA GLY A 251 1.37 -14.59 -37.16
C GLY A 251 0.83 -15.76 -36.36
N SER A 252 0.56 -16.86 -37.07
CA SER A 252 0.24 -18.20 -36.54
C SER A 252 1.34 -18.74 -35.62
N GLY A 253 0.98 -19.25 -34.44
CA GLY A 253 1.96 -19.77 -33.47
C GLY A 253 1.38 -20.57 -32.31
N ARG A 254 1.17 -21.86 -32.59
CA ARG A 254 1.41 -23.07 -31.77
C ARG A 254 1.20 -23.02 -30.24
N VAL A 255 0.24 -23.84 -29.80
CA VAL A 255 0.00 -24.33 -28.44
C VAL A 255 1.11 -25.27 -27.95
N GLU A 256 1.62 -25.04 -26.74
CA GLU A 256 2.37 -26.03 -25.97
C GLU A 256 1.69 -26.27 -24.60
N SER A 257 1.36 -27.55 -24.40
CA SER A 257 0.69 -28.14 -23.26
C SER A 257 1.73 -28.49 -22.19
N TRP A 258 1.64 -27.87 -21.02
CA TRP A 258 2.43 -28.26 -19.85
C TRP A 258 1.61 -29.17 -18.94
N VAL A 259 2.00 -30.44 -18.92
CA VAL A 259 1.58 -31.47 -17.97
C VAL A 259 2.33 -31.23 -16.67
N TRP A 260 1.62 -30.92 -15.58
CA TRP A 260 2.20 -30.92 -14.24
C TRP A 260 2.12 -32.33 -13.65
N GLY A 261 3.29 -32.90 -13.36
CA GLY A 261 3.45 -34.15 -12.64
C GLY A 261 3.15 -33.97 -11.15
N VAL A 262 2.34 -34.89 -10.63
CA VAL A 262 2.03 -35.04 -9.20
C VAL A 262 3.20 -35.80 -8.55
N GLY A 263 3.96 -35.13 -7.70
CA GLY A 263 5.01 -35.70 -6.85
C GLY A 263 4.59 -35.62 -5.39
N GLY A 264 4.57 -36.78 -4.71
CA GLY A 264 3.96 -36.97 -3.41
C GLY A 264 4.80 -36.44 -2.23
N GLU A 265 4.07 -35.96 -1.23
CA GLU A 265 4.57 -35.54 0.08
C GLU A 265 4.63 -36.74 1.04
N SER A 266 5.80 -36.93 1.65
CA SER A 266 6.01 -37.77 2.84
C SER A 266 6.38 -36.81 3.98
N GLY A 267 5.37 -36.24 4.65
CA GLY A 267 5.53 -35.32 5.76
C GLY A 267 5.10 -35.96 7.09
N SER A 268 6.02 -35.96 8.05
CA SER A 268 5.92 -36.54 9.39
C SER A 268 4.78 -35.97 10.24
N GLU A 269 4.08 -36.87 10.93
CA GLU A 269 2.76 -36.71 11.56
C GLU A 269 2.77 -36.02 12.95
N GLU A 270 3.93 -35.58 13.46
CA GLU A 270 4.05 -35.13 14.85
C GLU A 270 4.00 -33.60 15.07
N ASP A 271 4.05 -32.76 14.01
CA ASP A 271 3.96 -31.29 14.12
C ASP A 271 2.53 -30.72 13.91
N HIS A 272 1.52 -31.57 13.71
CA HIS A 272 0.16 -31.13 13.34
C HIS A 272 -0.70 -30.64 14.52
N GLN A 273 -0.37 -30.98 15.77
CA GLN A 273 -1.28 -30.72 16.89
C GLN A 273 -1.23 -29.29 17.45
N ASP A 274 -0.08 -28.59 17.35
CA ASP A 274 0.03 -27.20 17.81
C ASP A 274 -0.50 -26.19 16.77
N SER A 275 -0.33 -26.50 15.48
CA SER A 275 -0.81 -25.69 14.36
C SER A 275 -2.34 -25.66 14.29
N ASP A 276 -3.01 -26.79 14.55
CA ASP A 276 -4.48 -26.87 14.55
C ASP A 276 -5.11 -26.10 15.71
N ARG A 277 -4.43 -26.02 16.87
CA ARG A 277 -4.94 -25.26 18.02
C ARG A 277 -4.85 -23.75 17.77
N LYS A 278 -3.81 -23.29 17.07
CA LYS A 278 -3.66 -21.88 16.66
C LYS A 278 -4.67 -21.51 15.55
N ARG A 279 -4.86 -22.37 14.55
CA ARG A 279 -5.88 -22.16 13.49
C ARG A 279 -7.30 -22.04 14.04
N ARG A 280 -7.71 -22.94 14.93
CA ARG A 280 -9.06 -22.89 15.53
C ARG A 280 -9.36 -21.60 16.31
N ARG A 281 -8.33 -20.95 16.89
CA ARG A 281 -8.50 -19.70 17.63
C ARG A 281 -8.62 -18.49 16.70
N VAL A 282 -7.92 -18.49 15.57
CA VAL A 282 -8.03 -17.46 14.53
C VAL A 282 -9.34 -17.60 13.76
N ASP A 283 -9.74 -18.81 13.39
CA ASP A 283 -10.99 -19.08 12.67
C ASP A 283 -12.23 -18.72 13.50
N ALA A 284 -12.21 -18.96 14.82
CA ALA A 284 -13.30 -18.55 15.71
C ALA A 284 -13.42 -17.03 15.84
N LYS A 285 -12.30 -16.30 15.82
CA LYS A 285 -12.30 -14.83 15.86
C LYS A 285 -12.77 -14.25 14.52
N ARG A 286 -12.30 -14.83 13.41
CA ARG A 286 -12.70 -14.47 12.04
C ARG A 286 -14.18 -14.75 11.74
N ALA A 287 -14.75 -15.83 12.28
CA ALA A 287 -16.17 -16.13 12.13
C ALA A 287 -17.06 -15.13 12.89
N GLY A 288 -16.61 -14.63 14.05
CA GLY A 288 -17.32 -13.58 14.79
C GLY A 288 -17.26 -12.22 14.08
N GLU A 289 -16.08 -11.84 13.57
CA GLU A 289 -15.86 -10.55 12.90
C GLU A 289 -16.49 -10.51 11.48
N SER A 290 -16.46 -11.62 10.74
CA SER A 290 -17.11 -11.73 9.42
C SER A 290 -18.63 -11.60 9.48
N ALA A 291 -19.27 -12.04 10.57
CA ALA A 291 -20.72 -11.87 10.75
C ALA A 291 -21.07 -10.39 10.96
N GLN A 292 -20.29 -9.68 11.79
CA GLN A 292 -20.49 -8.25 12.04
C GLN A 292 -20.18 -7.37 10.82
N GLN A 293 -19.22 -7.80 9.98
CA GLN A 293 -18.86 -7.07 8.77
C GLN A 293 -19.84 -7.30 7.61
N SER A 294 -20.46 -8.49 7.52
CA SER A 294 -21.55 -8.75 6.58
C SER A 294 -22.76 -7.86 6.86
N ASP A 295 -23.17 -7.76 8.13
CA ASP A 295 -24.28 -6.89 8.55
C ASP A 295 -24.00 -5.41 8.24
N PHE A 296 -22.74 -4.98 8.32
CA PHE A 296 -22.32 -3.61 8.00
C PHE A 296 -22.42 -3.27 6.51
N TRP A 297 -22.10 -4.21 5.62
CA TRP A 297 -22.22 -4.00 4.17
C TRP A 297 -23.68 -4.12 3.69
N GLU A 298 -24.49 -4.95 4.35
CA GLU A 298 -25.93 -5.07 4.07
C GLU A 298 -26.69 -3.79 4.47
N MET A 299 -26.34 -3.17 5.61
CA MET A 299 -26.85 -1.84 5.99
C MET A 299 -26.47 -0.73 5.00
N ARG A 300 -25.34 -0.84 4.29
CA ARG A 300 -24.92 0.16 3.31
C ARG A 300 -25.69 0.07 1.98
N ALA A 301 -26.28 -1.09 1.68
CA ALA A 301 -27.09 -1.31 0.48
C ALA A 301 -28.55 -0.87 0.65
N GLU A 302 -29.06 -0.78 1.89
CA GLU A 302 -30.44 -0.34 2.18
C GLU A 302 -30.60 1.19 2.28
N TYR A 303 -29.51 1.93 2.38
CA TYR A 303 -29.51 3.40 2.54
C TYR A 303 -28.95 4.18 1.33
N ALA A 304 -28.78 3.52 0.18
CA ALA A 304 -28.42 4.13 -1.11
C ALA A 304 -29.56 3.93 -2.12
#